data_AF-A0A133NU06-F1
#
_entry.id   AF-A0A133NU06-F1
#
_cell.length_a   1.000
_cell.length_b   1.000
_cell.length_c   1.000
_cell.angle_alpha   90.00
_cell.angle_beta   90.00
_cell.angle_gamma   90.00
#
_symmetry.space_group_name_H-M   'P 1'
#
loop_
_entity.id
_entity.type
_entity.pdbx_description
1 polymer ?
#
loop_
_entity_poly.entity_id
_entity_poly.type
_entity_poly.pdbx_seq_one_letter_code
_entity_poly.pdbx_strand_id
1 'polypeptide(L)'
;NKLLAENKINIENKNLLNKGQIIANKDVIIKGNVENNKLIFTNNNLYIEGNLKNTADIQTKNNIEINGKNTENTGLIVADKKININSDNINNTNKLVAKDTLDINNKILTNSGKIYSGNETKIVNQKINNLGDITSSGKIDINSTDIESNNILANGDISINTKELKSKGKIYSDKNISLTSNNIENNELTAKNLKIVTDNLNNNTKIATTANIDITAKNLVNKGMIYSTGKNDLKVTDLRNSGNILSVGNINISQNKNLINSGKIQSNEDIVINSENIENNELIGNKINITTNSLKNNSKIVAKADNSITAKDLVNIGNLYSTGKNDLKVTDLRNSGNILSVGNMNINQNKNLINSGKI
;
A
#
# COMPACT_ATOMS: atom_id res chain seq x y z
N ASN A 1 4.91 -42.67 -22.41
CA ASN A 1 5.37 -43.54 -21.31
C ASN A 1 4.84 -43.01 -19.99
N LYS A 2 4.40 -43.91 -19.10
CA LYS A 2 3.78 -43.60 -17.80
C LYS A 2 4.47 -44.43 -16.73
N LEU A 3 4.92 -43.77 -15.65
CA LEU A 3 5.36 -44.38 -14.41
C LEU A 3 4.19 -44.27 -13.42
N LEU A 4 3.66 -45.41 -12.99
CA LEU A 4 2.48 -45.49 -12.13
C LEU A 4 2.81 -46.29 -10.86
N ALA A 5 2.40 -45.80 -9.70
CA ALA A 5 2.47 -46.55 -8.45
C ALA A 5 1.22 -46.35 -7.59
N GLU A 6 0.68 -47.42 -7.01
CA GLU A 6 -0.39 -47.36 -6.00
C GLU A 6 0.11 -46.91 -4.62
N ASN A 7 1.42 -46.94 -4.41
CA ASN A 7 2.07 -46.45 -3.20
C ASN A 7 2.90 -45.20 -3.51
N LYS A 8 4.10 -45.09 -2.92
CA LYS A 8 5.02 -43.98 -3.13
C LYS A 8 5.92 -44.21 -4.34
N ILE A 9 6.36 -43.12 -4.98
CA ILE A 9 7.43 -43.13 -5.98
C ILE A 9 8.64 -42.41 -5.39
N ASN A 10 9.78 -43.09 -5.34
CA ASN A 10 11.06 -42.49 -4.95
C ASN A 10 11.97 -42.47 -6.18
N ILE A 11 12.44 -41.29 -6.57
CA ILE A 11 13.38 -41.11 -7.68
C ILE A 11 14.63 -40.43 -7.12
N GLU A 12 15.73 -41.17 -7.08
CA GLU A 12 17.05 -40.64 -6.73
C GLU A 12 17.90 -40.64 -7.98
N ASN A 13 18.02 -39.49 -8.63
CA ASN A 13 18.77 -39.33 -9.87
C ASN A 13 19.28 -37.90 -9.98
N LYS A 14 20.53 -37.70 -10.39
CA LYS A 14 21.12 -36.36 -10.52
C LYS A 14 20.27 -35.42 -11.37
N ASN A 15 19.74 -35.93 -12.49
CA ASN A 15 18.83 -35.19 -13.37
C ASN A 15 17.68 -36.10 -13.85
N LEU A 16 16.44 -35.70 -13.57
CA LEU A 16 15.21 -36.31 -14.05
C LEU A 16 14.64 -35.48 -15.20
N LEU A 17 14.48 -36.09 -16.38
CA LEU A 17 13.74 -35.53 -17.50
C LEU A 17 12.41 -36.27 -17.66
N ASN A 18 11.31 -35.66 -17.23
CA ASN A 18 9.97 -36.24 -17.39
C ASN A 18 9.32 -35.77 -18.69
N LYS A 19 9.37 -36.62 -19.73
CA LYS A 19 8.61 -36.47 -20.98
C LYS A 19 7.26 -37.24 -20.96
N GLY A 20 6.94 -37.91 -19.85
CA GLY A 20 5.81 -38.82 -19.70
C GLY A 20 4.89 -38.45 -18.53
N GLN A 21 4.21 -39.43 -17.94
CA GLN A 21 3.41 -39.18 -16.75
C GLN A 21 4.06 -39.87 -15.55
N ILE A 22 4.24 -39.16 -14.44
CA ILE A 22 4.60 -39.73 -13.13
C ILE A 22 3.35 -39.61 -12.27
N ILE A 23 2.74 -40.73 -11.90
CA ILE A 23 1.47 -40.78 -11.19
C ILE A 23 1.61 -41.70 -9.97
N ALA A 24 1.40 -41.17 -8.77
CA ALA A 24 1.39 -41.94 -7.53
C ALA A 24 0.11 -41.72 -6.72
N ASN A 25 -0.36 -42.75 -6.02
CA ASN A 25 -1.47 -42.60 -5.07
C ASN A 25 -1.00 -42.14 -3.67
N LYS A 26 0.26 -42.38 -3.29
CA LYS A 26 0.92 -41.76 -2.12
C LYS A 26 1.99 -40.77 -2.59
N ASP A 27 3.00 -40.50 -1.78
CA ASP A 27 3.99 -39.46 -2.05
C ASP A 27 4.83 -39.71 -3.31
N VAL A 28 5.26 -38.62 -3.95
CA VAL A 28 6.33 -38.61 -4.95
C VAL A 28 7.50 -37.86 -4.34
N ILE A 29 8.65 -38.53 -4.20
CA ILE A 29 9.88 -37.96 -3.67
C ILE A 29 10.92 -37.99 -4.79
N ILE A 30 11.45 -36.83 -5.15
CA ILE A 30 12.47 -36.68 -6.19
C ILE A 30 13.69 -35.99 -5.58
N LYS A 31 14.83 -36.69 -5.56
CA LYS A 31 16.13 -36.12 -5.18
C LYS A 31 16.98 -35.95 -6.43
N GLY A 32 17.30 -34.70 -6.74
CA GLY A 32 18.04 -34.23 -7.92
C GLY A 32 17.24 -33.26 -8.78
N ASN A 33 17.87 -32.73 -9.84
CA ASN A 33 17.25 -31.70 -10.68
C ASN A 33 16.11 -32.29 -11.51
N VAL A 34 15.02 -31.54 -11.67
CA VAL A 34 13.80 -31.97 -12.38
C VAL A 34 13.54 -31.05 -13.56
N GLU A 35 13.46 -31.62 -14.76
CA GLU A 35 12.83 -31.01 -15.92
C GLU A 35 11.51 -31.75 -16.22
N ASN A 36 10.39 -31.12 -15.86
CA ASN A 36 9.06 -31.65 -16.13
C ASN A 36 8.48 -31.03 -17.41
N ASN A 37 8.32 -31.86 -18.43
CA ASN A 37 7.76 -31.48 -19.73
C ASN A 37 6.40 -32.13 -20.00
N LYS A 38 5.80 -32.76 -18.99
CA LYS A 38 4.48 -33.40 -19.09
C LYS A 38 3.79 -33.41 -17.72
N LEU A 39 3.39 -34.56 -17.16
CA LEU A 39 2.59 -34.59 -15.91
C LEU A 39 3.37 -35.22 -14.76
N ILE A 40 3.38 -34.54 -13.61
CA ILE A 40 3.62 -35.14 -12.30
C ILE A 40 2.34 -34.99 -11.48
N PHE A 41 1.76 -36.10 -11.04
CA PHE A 41 0.54 -36.13 -10.25
C PHE A 41 0.69 -37.03 -9.03
N THR A 42 0.23 -36.55 -7.87
CA THR A 42 0.05 -37.40 -6.69
C THR A 42 -1.20 -37.06 -5.89
N ASN A 43 -1.87 -38.09 -5.34
CA ASN A 43 -2.96 -37.89 -4.39
C ASN A 43 -2.48 -37.49 -2.98
N ASN A 44 -1.16 -37.53 -2.69
CA ASN A 44 -0.58 -37.09 -1.43
C ASN A 44 0.42 -35.95 -1.68
N ASN A 45 1.63 -36.03 -1.12
CA ASN A 45 2.61 -34.94 -1.21
C ASN A 45 3.63 -35.15 -2.33
N LEU A 46 4.13 -34.06 -2.89
CA LEU A 46 5.28 -34.03 -3.77
C LEU A 46 6.45 -33.34 -3.06
N TYR A 47 7.59 -34.01 -3.01
CA TYR A 47 8.84 -33.47 -2.48
C TYR A 47 9.89 -33.44 -3.60
N ILE A 48 10.46 -32.27 -3.86
CA ILE A 48 11.56 -32.07 -4.81
C ILE A 48 12.75 -31.49 -4.06
N GLU A 49 13.84 -32.25 -3.99
CA GLU A 49 15.13 -31.83 -3.44
C GLU A 49 16.12 -31.65 -4.59
N GLY A 50 16.10 -30.47 -5.23
CA GLY A 50 16.86 -30.13 -6.41
C GLY A 50 16.27 -28.95 -7.17
N ASN A 51 16.94 -28.48 -8.23
CA ASN A 51 16.37 -27.43 -9.08
C ASN A 51 15.14 -27.95 -9.82
N LEU A 52 14.13 -27.10 -10.00
CA LEU A 52 12.92 -27.43 -10.75
C LEU A 52 12.82 -26.54 -12.00
N LYS A 53 12.60 -27.18 -13.15
CA LYS A 53 12.09 -26.54 -14.37
C LYS A 53 10.80 -27.24 -14.77
N ASN A 54 9.67 -26.55 -14.60
CA ASN A 54 8.36 -27.04 -14.98
C ASN A 54 7.85 -26.30 -16.22
N THR A 55 7.66 -27.02 -17.32
CA THR A 55 7.06 -26.48 -18.56
C THR A 55 5.66 -27.02 -18.84
N ALA A 56 5.15 -27.89 -17.97
CA ALA A 56 3.85 -28.53 -18.09
C ALA A 56 3.14 -28.62 -16.72
N ASP A 57 2.56 -29.76 -16.35
CA ASP A 57 1.68 -29.86 -15.18
C ASP A 57 2.33 -30.58 -14.00
N ILE A 58 2.29 -29.94 -12.83
CA ILE A 58 2.55 -30.54 -11.53
C ILE A 58 1.30 -30.34 -10.68
N GLN A 59 0.67 -31.42 -10.24
CA GLN A 59 -0.60 -31.36 -9.50
C GLN A 59 -0.58 -32.31 -8.31
N THR A 60 -0.99 -31.84 -7.14
CA THR A 60 -1.12 -32.66 -5.93
C THR A 60 -2.43 -32.41 -5.20
N LYS A 61 -2.99 -33.44 -4.56
CA LYS A 61 -4.15 -33.30 -3.66
C LYS A 61 -3.79 -32.94 -2.22
N ASN A 62 -2.50 -32.94 -1.87
CA ASN A 62 -2.02 -32.52 -0.55
C ASN A 62 -1.02 -31.38 -0.72
N ASN A 63 0.25 -31.57 -0.36
CA ASN A 63 1.24 -30.50 -0.36
C ASN A 63 2.31 -30.67 -1.45
N ILE A 64 2.90 -29.56 -1.86
CA ILE A 64 4.14 -29.53 -2.64
C ILE A 64 5.23 -28.88 -1.79
N GLU A 65 6.39 -29.51 -1.71
CA GLU A 65 7.60 -28.95 -1.14
C GLU A 65 8.73 -28.98 -2.18
N ILE A 66 9.31 -27.81 -2.47
CA ILE A 66 10.42 -27.65 -3.41
C ILE A 66 11.58 -27.01 -2.65
N ASN A 67 12.66 -27.76 -2.49
CA ASN A 67 13.92 -27.33 -1.90
C ASN A 67 15.01 -27.40 -2.97
N GLY A 68 15.47 -26.26 -3.47
CA GLY A 68 16.43 -26.20 -4.58
C GLY A 68 17.18 -24.87 -4.61
N LYS A 69 18.03 -24.64 -5.61
CA LYS A 69 18.58 -23.30 -5.86
C LYS A 69 17.67 -22.50 -6.77
N ASN A 70 17.13 -23.13 -7.82
CA ASN A 70 16.31 -22.45 -8.81
C ASN A 70 14.99 -23.20 -9.05
N THR A 71 13.89 -22.46 -9.08
CA THR A 71 12.57 -22.94 -9.48
C THR A 71 12.06 -22.10 -10.65
N GLU A 72 12.01 -22.69 -11.84
CA GLU A 72 11.44 -22.11 -13.05
C GLU A 72 10.08 -22.76 -13.32
N ASN A 73 9.03 -21.96 -13.40
CA ASN A 73 7.69 -22.41 -13.73
C ASN A 73 7.14 -21.63 -14.93
N THR A 74 7.14 -22.28 -16.09
CA THR A 74 6.43 -21.82 -17.30
C THR A 74 5.15 -22.61 -17.55
N GLY A 75 4.93 -23.68 -16.79
CA GLY A 75 3.70 -24.49 -16.78
C GLY A 75 2.76 -24.16 -15.61
N LEU A 76 2.04 -25.18 -15.15
CA LEU A 76 1.09 -25.11 -14.05
C LEU A 76 1.61 -25.93 -12.86
N ILE A 77 1.67 -25.31 -11.69
CA ILE A 77 1.91 -25.99 -10.41
C ILE A 77 0.69 -25.77 -9.52
N VAL A 78 0.05 -26.85 -9.09
CA VAL A 78 -1.15 -26.84 -8.24
C VAL A 78 -1.00 -27.78 -7.04
N ALA A 79 -1.27 -27.29 -5.84
CA ALA A 79 -1.53 -28.12 -4.66
C ALA A 79 -2.92 -27.80 -4.11
N ASP A 80 -3.70 -28.83 -3.76
CA ASP A 80 -5.00 -28.63 -3.11
C ASP A 80 -4.89 -28.15 -1.66
N LYS A 81 -3.71 -28.26 -1.04
CA LYS A 81 -3.42 -27.65 0.25
C LYS A 81 -2.28 -26.66 0.13
N LYS A 82 -1.09 -27.03 0.61
CA LYS A 82 0.04 -26.12 0.77
C LYS A 82 1.07 -26.26 -0.35
N ILE A 83 1.63 -25.15 -0.77
CA ILE A 83 2.91 -25.13 -1.49
C ILE A 83 3.95 -24.44 -0.59
N ASN A 84 5.10 -25.09 -0.39
CA ASN A 84 6.28 -24.52 0.24
C ASN A 84 7.43 -24.52 -0.76
N ILE A 85 8.00 -23.35 -1.07
CA ILE A 85 9.16 -23.23 -1.95
C ILE A 85 10.29 -22.56 -1.19
N ASN A 86 11.39 -23.31 -1.00
CA ASN A 86 12.66 -22.80 -0.54
C ASN A 86 13.64 -22.85 -1.70
N SER A 87 13.93 -21.69 -2.30
CA SER A 87 14.84 -21.59 -3.45
C SER A 87 15.61 -20.29 -3.42
N ASP A 88 16.82 -20.21 -3.97
CA ASP A 88 17.46 -18.90 -4.14
C ASP A 88 16.67 -18.03 -5.13
N ASN A 89 16.29 -18.60 -6.28
CA ASN A 89 15.59 -17.89 -7.34
C ASN A 89 14.30 -18.60 -7.74
N ILE A 90 13.23 -17.82 -7.90
CA ILE A 90 11.96 -18.29 -8.44
C ILE A 90 11.60 -17.43 -9.65
N ASN A 91 11.33 -18.09 -10.78
CA ASN A 91 10.81 -17.45 -11.98
C ASN A 91 9.48 -18.10 -12.36
N ASN A 92 8.38 -17.39 -12.12
CA ASN A 92 7.03 -17.84 -12.47
C ASN A 92 6.47 -17.00 -13.63
N THR A 93 6.34 -17.60 -14.80
CA THR A 93 5.76 -16.93 -15.99
C THR A 93 4.35 -17.41 -16.31
N ASN A 94 3.86 -18.43 -15.60
CA ASN A 94 2.51 -18.95 -15.75
C ASN A 94 1.83 -19.11 -14.38
N LYS A 95 1.38 -20.29 -13.94
CA LYS A 95 0.51 -20.42 -12.75
C LYS A 95 1.17 -21.22 -11.62
N LEU A 96 1.24 -20.59 -10.45
CA LEU A 96 1.59 -21.22 -9.17
C LEU A 96 0.41 -21.08 -8.21
N VAL A 97 -0.24 -22.19 -7.86
CA VAL A 97 -1.55 -22.20 -7.20
C VAL A 97 -1.54 -23.14 -6.00
N ALA A 98 -1.67 -22.58 -4.79
CA ALA A 98 -2.03 -23.35 -3.60
C ALA A 98 -3.51 -23.10 -3.30
N LYS A 99 -4.35 -24.12 -3.15
CA LYS A 99 -5.76 -23.88 -2.81
C LYS A 99 -5.96 -23.51 -1.33
N ASP A 100 -4.94 -23.68 -0.48
CA ASP A 100 -4.94 -23.21 0.91
C ASP A 100 -3.80 -22.21 1.14
N THR A 101 -2.60 -22.69 1.47
CA THR A 101 -1.46 -21.84 1.86
C THR A 101 -0.31 -21.87 0.86
N LEU A 102 0.26 -20.71 0.55
CA LEU A 102 1.48 -20.58 -0.23
C LEU A 102 2.58 -19.93 0.60
N ASP A 103 3.63 -20.69 0.91
CA ASP A 103 4.83 -20.19 1.59
C ASP A 103 6.01 -20.16 0.61
N ILE A 104 6.59 -18.98 0.42
CA ILE A 104 7.77 -18.77 -0.43
C ILE A 104 8.89 -18.17 0.43
N ASN A 105 10.01 -18.88 0.48
CA ASN A 105 11.27 -18.38 1.03
C ASN A 105 12.32 -18.38 -0.09
N ASN A 106 12.77 -17.20 -0.48
CA ASN A 106 13.77 -17.08 -1.54
C ASN A 106 14.65 -15.84 -1.44
N LYS A 107 15.65 -15.71 -2.31
CA LYS A 107 16.37 -14.44 -2.49
C LYS A 107 15.62 -13.55 -3.46
N ILE A 108 15.31 -14.06 -4.66
CA ILE A 108 14.71 -13.27 -5.75
C ILE A 108 13.48 -13.98 -6.31
N LEU A 109 12.33 -13.31 -6.23
CA LEU A 109 11.07 -13.73 -6.85
C LEU A 109 10.82 -12.87 -8.10
N THR A 110 10.87 -13.48 -9.27
CA THR A 110 10.38 -12.88 -10.52
C THR A 110 9.05 -13.54 -10.89
N ASN A 111 8.00 -12.74 -11.02
CA ASN A 111 6.69 -13.20 -11.42
C ASN A 111 6.15 -12.36 -12.57
N SER A 112 5.95 -12.96 -13.75
CA SER A 112 5.18 -12.38 -14.86
C SER A 112 3.87 -13.11 -15.13
N GLY A 113 3.61 -14.20 -14.41
CA GLY A 113 2.35 -14.93 -14.43
C GLY A 113 1.47 -14.64 -13.22
N LYS A 114 0.79 -15.67 -12.72
CA LYS A 114 -0.10 -15.61 -11.57
C LYS A 114 0.39 -16.49 -10.43
N ILE A 115 0.49 -15.88 -9.26
CA ILE A 115 0.66 -16.56 -7.97
C ILE A 115 -0.66 -16.44 -7.20
N TYR A 116 -1.21 -17.56 -6.72
CA TYR A 116 -2.49 -17.59 -6.02
C TYR A 116 -2.48 -18.52 -4.81
N SER A 117 -3.06 -18.05 -3.71
CA SER A 117 -3.47 -18.88 -2.57
C SER A 117 -4.97 -18.76 -2.28
N GLY A 118 -5.59 -19.83 -1.77
CA GLY A 118 -7.00 -19.78 -1.37
C GLY A 118 -7.23 -19.21 0.04
N ASN A 119 -6.20 -19.14 0.88
CA ASN A 119 -6.33 -18.70 2.27
C ASN A 119 -5.17 -17.80 2.74
N GLU A 120 -3.93 -18.17 2.46
CA GLU A 120 -2.78 -17.37 2.92
C GLU A 120 -1.61 -17.45 1.95
N THR A 121 -1.01 -16.29 1.65
CA THR A 121 0.29 -16.20 0.98
C THR A 121 1.31 -15.56 1.92
N LYS A 122 2.40 -16.25 2.20
CA LYS A 122 3.56 -15.71 2.90
C LYS A 122 4.78 -15.70 1.99
N ILE A 123 5.42 -14.54 1.86
CA ILE A 123 6.64 -14.38 1.06
C ILE A 123 7.72 -13.75 1.93
N VAL A 124 8.85 -14.43 2.07
CA VAL A 124 10.04 -13.92 2.74
C VAL A 124 11.19 -13.92 1.75
N ASN A 125 11.69 -12.75 1.37
CA ASN A 125 12.80 -12.65 0.42
C ASN A 125 13.64 -11.38 0.50
N GLN A 126 14.57 -11.25 -0.44
CA GLN A 126 15.37 -10.03 -0.61
C GLN A 126 14.74 -9.14 -1.68
N LYS A 127 14.23 -9.71 -2.77
CA LYS A 127 13.68 -8.93 -3.89
C LYS A 127 12.47 -9.58 -4.54
N ILE A 128 11.44 -8.78 -4.78
CA ILE A 128 10.28 -9.11 -5.63
C ILE A 128 10.30 -8.25 -6.88
N ASN A 129 10.28 -8.88 -8.05
CA ASN A 129 9.98 -8.28 -9.34
C ASN A 129 8.67 -8.90 -9.87
N ASN A 130 7.54 -8.29 -9.54
CA ASN A 130 6.23 -8.80 -9.92
C ASN A 130 5.63 -7.96 -11.05
N LEU A 131 5.72 -8.44 -12.29
CA LEU A 131 5.03 -7.89 -13.45
C LEU A 131 3.63 -8.49 -13.67
N GLY A 132 3.33 -9.62 -13.02
CA GLY A 132 2.02 -10.24 -13.03
C GLY A 132 1.21 -9.97 -11.75
N ASP A 133 0.50 -10.99 -11.28
CA ASP A 133 -0.35 -10.90 -10.10
C ASP A 133 0.12 -11.82 -8.97
N ILE A 134 0.17 -11.26 -7.76
CA ILE A 134 0.22 -12.02 -6.50
C ILE A 134 -1.15 -11.86 -5.84
N THR A 135 -1.88 -12.97 -5.68
CA THR A 135 -3.29 -12.95 -5.25
C THR A 135 -3.54 -13.92 -4.09
N SER A 136 -4.45 -13.57 -3.19
CA SER A 136 -4.97 -14.47 -2.16
C SER A 136 -6.45 -14.26 -1.92
N SER A 137 -7.22 -15.34 -1.81
CA SER A 137 -8.60 -15.27 -1.31
C SER A 137 -8.68 -15.08 0.21
N GLY A 138 -7.55 -15.12 0.93
CA GLY A 138 -7.43 -14.65 2.31
C GLY A 138 -6.31 -13.63 2.43
N LYS A 139 -5.36 -13.82 3.36
CA LYS A 139 -4.36 -12.79 3.68
C LYS A 139 -3.05 -12.93 2.91
N ILE A 140 -2.33 -11.82 2.78
CA ILE A 140 -0.98 -11.77 2.20
C ILE A 140 -0.02 -11.12 3.20
N ASP A 141 1.04 -11.84 3.55
CA ASP A 141 2.12 -11.37 4.42
C ASP A 141 3.45 -11.38 3.63
N ILE A 142 4.03 -10.21 3.38
CA ILE A 142 5.30 -10.07 2.64
C ILE A 142 6.35 -9.41 3.54
N ASN A 143 7.49 -10.07 3.68
CA ASN A 143 8.71 -9.51 4.25
C ASN A 143 9.82 -9.56 3.19
N SER A 144 10.11 -8.43 2.56
CA SER A 144 11.13 -8.29 1.52
C SER A 144 12.16 -7.24 1.91
N THR A 145 13.27 -7.13 1.17
CA THR A 145 14.08 -5.91 1.20
C THR A 145 13.59 -4.90 0.17
N ASP A 146 13.32 -5.35 -1.05
CA ASP A 146 12.85 -4.51 -2.15
C ASP A 146 11.64 -5.14 -2.85
N ILE A 147 10.64 -4.33 -3.17
CA ILE A 147 9.46 -4.78 -3.90
C ILE A 147 9.20 -3.83 -5.06
N GLU A 148 9.21 -4.38 -6.28
CA GLU A 148 8.61 -3.76 -7.44
C GLU A 148 7.43 -4.64 -7.89
N SER A 149 6.23 -4.08 -7.91
CA SER A 149 5.03 -4.87 -8.16
C SER A 149 3.99 -4.14 -9.00
N ASN A 150 3.43 -4.86 -9.96
CA ASN A 150 2.20 -4.47 -10.65
C ASN A 150 1.03 -4.68 -9.69
N ASN A 151 0.62 -5.93 -9.42
CA ASN A 151 -0.57 -6.19 -8.61
C ASN A 151 -0.30 -7.10 -7.39
N ILE A 152 -0.80 -6.67 -6.23
CA ILE A 152 -0.91 -7.49 -5.01
C ILE A 152 -2.35 -7.36 -4.50
N LEU A 153 -3.11 -8.45 -4.57
CA LEU A 153 -4.57 -8.41 -4.35
C LEU A 153 -4.99 -9.46 -3.32
N ALA A 154 -5.74 -9.06 -2.29
CA ALA A 154 -6.23 -9.95 -1.25
C ALA A 154 -7.70 -9.70 -0.91
N ASN A 155 -8.45 -10.76 -0.61
CA ASN A 155 -9.78 -10.60 0.01
C ASN A 155 -9.67 -10.51 1.54
N GLY A 156 -8.53 -10.89 2.11
CA GLY A 156 -8.15 -10.68 3.51
C GLY A 156 -7.19 -9.50 3.66
N ASP A 157 -6.52 -9.43 4.81
CA ASP A 157 -5.55 -8.38 5.11
C ASP A 157 -4.28 -8.51 4.26
N ILE A 158 -3.61 -7.37 4.00
CA ILE A 158 -2.26 -7.33 3.43
C ILE A 158 -1.32 -6.67 4.44
N SER A 159 -0.24 -7.36 4.78
CA SER A 159 0.88 -6.83 5.55
C SER A 159 2.14 -6.86 4.70
N ILE A 160 2.79 -5.70 4.52
CA ILE A 160 4.06 -5.59 3.78
C ILE A 160 5.08 -4.88 4.66
N ASN A 161 6.18 -5.58 4.94
CA ASN A 161 7.39 -5.02 5.53
C ASN A 161 8.50 -5.06 4.48
N THR A 162 9.04 -3.91 4.11
CA THR A 162 10.10 -3.80 3.10
C THR A 162 11.01 -2.61 3.39
N LYS A 163 12.14 -2.45 2.70
CA LYS A 163 12.86 -1.17 2.70
C LYS A 163 12.31 -0.27 1.61
N GLU A 164 12.21 -0.80 0.40
CA GLU A 164 11.67 -0.09 -0.76
C GLU A 164 10.39 -0.76 -1.28
N LEU A 165 9.37 0.04 -1.57
CA LEU A 165 8.14 -0.39 -2.24
C LEU A 165 7.86 0.51 -3.45
N LYS A 166 7.86 -0.09 -4.64
CA LYS A 166 7.39 0.53 -5.87
C LYS A 166 6.18 -0.23 -6.40
N SER A 167 4.99 0.32 -6.16
CA SER A 167 3.74 -0.19 -6.73
C SER A 167 3.43 0.55 -8.03
N LYS A 168 3.55 -0.15 -9.16
CA LYS A 168 3.23 0.38 -10.50
C LYS A 168 1.76 0.20 -10.87
N GLY A 169 1.13 -0.87 -10.38
CA GLY A 169 -0.28 -1.17 -10.59
C GLY A 169 -1.09 -0.86 -9.33
N LYS A 170 -1.68 -1.89 -8.74
CA LYS A 170 -2.61 -1.80 -7.63
C LYS A 170 -2.25 -2.73 -6.47
N ILE A 171 -2.24 -2.19 -5.26
CA ILE A 171 -2.32 -2.98 -4.02
C ILE A 171 -3.75 -2.86 -3.48
N TYR A 172 -4.47 -3.98 -3.39
CA TYR A 172 -5.88 -4.02 -3.04
C TYR A 172 -6.17 -5.04 -1.94
N SER A 173 -6.94 -4.62 -0.94
CA SER A 173 -7.51 -5.50 0.07
C SER A 173 -9.00 -5.21 0.28
N ASP A 174 -9.83 -6.25 0.38
CA ASP A 174 -11.22 -6.10 0.88
C ASP A 174 -11.25 -5.73 2.38
N LYS A 175 -10.14 -5.93 3.10
CA LYS A 175 -9.94 -5.67 4.52
C LYS A 175 -8.87 -4.60 4.70
N ASN A 176 -7.85 -4.85 5.51
CA ASN A 176 -6.90 -3.82 5.90
C ASN A 176 -5.58 -3.98 5.15
N ILE A 177 -4.91 -2.85 4.93
CA ILE A 177 -3.52 -2.83 4.47
C ILE A 177 -2.64 -2.19 5.54
N SER A 178 -1.56 -2.85 5.91
CA SER A 178 -0.49 -2.31 6.75
C SER A 178 0.84 -2.33 5.98
N LEU A 179 1.42 -1.15 5.76
CA LEU A 179 2.69 -0.99 5.05
C LEU A 179 3.74 -0.37 5.98
N THR A 180 4.88 -1.05 6.12
CA THR A 180 6.07 -0.52 6.78
C THR A 180 7.22 -0.52 5.79
N SER A 181 7.77 0.65 5.47
CA SER A 181 8.84 0.80 4.48
C SER A 181 9.64 2.08 4.67
N ASN A 182 10.91 2.13 4.24
CA ASN A 182 11.62 3.41 4.20
C ASN A 182 11.04 4.32 3.11
N ASN A 183 10.76 3.78 1.93
CA ASN A 183 10.27 4.55 0.79
C ASN A 183 9.15 3.81 0.06
N ILE A 184 8.05 4.51 -0.16
CA ILE A 184 6.89 4.03 -0.90
C ILE A 184 6.65 4.95 -2.10
N GLU A 185 6.81 4.41 -3.30
CA GLU A 185 6.26 4.95 -4.53
C GLU A 185 4.96 4.19 -4.85
N ASN A 186 3.82 4.84 -4.64
CA ASN A 186 2.51 4.25 -4.84
C ASN A 186 1.85 4.80 -6.12
N ASN A 187 1.37 3.88 -6.95
CA ASN A 187 0.35 4.18 -7.94
C ASN A 187 -1.04 4.08 -7.31
N GLU A 188 -1.63 2.89 -7.17
CA GLU A 188 -2.95 2.71 -6.56
C GLU A 188 -2.91 1.83 -5.30
N LEU A 189 -3.43 2.37 -4.20
CA LEU A 189 -3.60 1.67 -2.92
C LEU A 189 -5.05 1.77 -2.47
N THR A 190 -5.67 0.63 -2.21
CA THR A 190 -7.11 0.56 -1.93
C THR A 190 -7.41 -0.48 -0.86
N ALA A 191 -8.14 -0.08 0.18
CA ALA A 191 -8.44 -0.94 1.33
C ALA A 191 -9.75 -0.55 2.02
N LYS A 192 -10.20 -1.36 2.98
CA LYS A 192 -11.13 -0.89 4.02
C LYS A 192 -10.45 0.09 4.96
N ASN A 193 -9.39 -0.32 5.66
CA ASN A 193 -8.54 0.58 6.44
C ASN A 193 -7.10 0.51 5.93
N LEU A 194 -6.38 1.61 6.09
CA LEU A 194 -4.99 1.71 5.68
C LEU A 194 -4.14 2.28 6.80
N LYS A 195 -3.03 1.60 7.09
CA LYS A 195 -1.94 2.09 7.94
C LYS A 195 -0.63 2.10 7.17
N ILE A 196 0.02 3.25 7.10
CA ILE A 196 1.35 3.40 6.49
C ILE A 196 2.32 3.97 7.52
N VAL A 197 3.48 3.33 7.67
CA VAL A 197 4.61 3.85 8.42
C VAL A 197 5.81 3.89 7.49
N THR A 198 6.28 5.10 7.15
CA THR A 198 7.40 5.25 6.22
C THR A 198 8.28 6.46 6.47
N ASP A 199 9.45 6.56 5.83
CA ASP A 199 10.16 7.83 5.78
C ASP A 199 9.60 8.69 4.65
N ASN A 200 9.42 8.12 3.45
CA ASN A 200 8.94 8.86 2.28
C ASN A 200 7.77 8.15 1.61
N LEU A 201 6.63 8.84 1.50
CA LEU A 201 5.46 8.40 0.74
C LEU A 201 5.25 9.33 -0.46
N ASN A 202 5.40 8.80 -1.67
CA ASN A 202 4.99 9.48 -2.90
C ASN A 202 3.75 8.78 -3.47
N ASN A 203 2.60 9.45 -3.35
CA ASN A 203 1.35 9.02 -3.96
C ASN A 203 1.21 9.66 -5.35
N ASN A 204 1.49 8.88 -6.38
CA ASN A 204 1.43 9.36 -7.77
C ASN A 204 -0.01 9.48 -8.27
N THR A 205 -0.91 8.54 -7.94
CA THR A 205 -2.28 8.57 -8.47
C THR A 205 -3.37 8.42 -7.40
N LYS A 206 -3.35 7.37 -6.57
CA LYS A 206 -4.49 7.11 -5.67
C LYS A 206 -4.15 6.32 -4.41
N ILE A 207 -4.62 6.83 -3.28
CA ILE A 207 -4.85 6.11 -2.04
C ILE A 207 -6.33 6.29 -1.70
N ALA A 208 -7.10 5.21 -1.59
CA ALA A 208 -8.53 5.30 -1.27
C ALA A 208 -8.97 4.23 -0.27
N THR A 209 -9.78 4.62 0.71
CA THR A 209 -10.32 3.69 1.70
C THR A 209 -11.83 3.83 1.92
N THR A 210 -12.48 2.73 2.32
CA THR A 210 -13.90 2.69 2.72
C THR A 210 -14.11 2.80 4.23
N ALA A 211 -13.04 2.98 4.99
CA ALA A 211 -13.03 3.43 6.37
C ALA A 211 -11.85 4.40 6.54
N ASN A 212 -10.84 4.13 7.36
CA ASN A 212 -9.87 5.15 7.78
C ASN A 212 -8.49 5.04 7.09
N ILE A 213 -7.78 6.16 7.03
CA ILE A 213 -6.36 6.25 6.65
C ILE A 213 -5.57 6.79 7.86
N ASP A 214 -4.54 6.05 8.26
CA ASP A 214 -3.52 6.49 9.22
C ASP A 214 -2.14 6.46 8.52
N ILE A 215 -1.53 7.62 8.29
CA ILE A 215 -0.20 7.75 7.67
C ILE A 215 0.76 8.40 8.67
N THR A 216 1.85 7.70 8.98
CA THR A 216 3.02 8.24 9.66
C THR A 216 4.17 8.30 8.66
N ALA A 217 4.63 9.51 8.32
CA ALA A 217 5.75 9.69 7.39
C ALA A 217 6.69 10.83 7.79
N LYS A 218 7.94 10.85 7.33
CA LYS A 218 8.73 12.09 7.37
C LYS A 218 8.26 13.01 6.24
N ASN A 219 8.21 12.50 5.02
CA ASN A 219 7.78 13.24 3.84
C ASN A 219 6.56 12.56 3.20
N LEU A 220 5.49 13.32 2.99
CA LEU A 220 4.34 12.93 2.19
C LEU A 220 4.21 13.86 0.97
N VAL A 221 4.36 13.28 -0.22
CA VAL A 221 4.08 13.95 -1.49
C VAL A 221 2.82 13.33 -2.09
N ASN A 222 1.76 14.12 -2.21
CA ASN A 222 0.53 13.72 -2.87
C ASN A 222 0.35 14.47 -4.19
N LYS A 223 0.49 13.75 -5.30
CA LYS A 223 0.22 14.27 -6.66
C LYS A 223 -1.19 13.91 -7.15
N GLY A 224 -1.70 12.78 -6.67
CA GLY A 224 -3.01 12.25 -7.02
C GLY A 224 -4.06 12.51 -5.94
N MET A 225 -4.80 11.47 -5.57
CA MET A 225 -5.87 11.54 -4.59
C MET A 225 -5.54 10.71 -3.34
N ILE A 226 -5.75 11.27 -2.16
CA ILE A 226 -5.90 10.56 -0.89
C ILE A 226 -7.36 10.73 -0.48
N TYR A 227 -8.13 9.64 -0.41
CA TYR A 227 -9.56 9.67 -0.12
C TYR A 227 -9.95 8.64 0.93
N SER A 228 -10.80 9.04 1.88
CA SER A 228 -11.35 8.17 2.91
C SER A 228 -12.82 8.49 3.14
N THR A 229 -13.66 7.47 3.26
CA THR A 229 -15.04 7.64 3.75
C THR A 229 -15.09 7.79 5.28
N GLY A 230 -14.05 7.35 5.99
CA GLY A 230 -13.81 7.63 7.40
C GLY A 230 -12.91 8.85 7.55
N LYS A 231 -11.99 8.81 8.51
CA LYS A 231 -11.02 9.89 8.78
C LYS A 231 -9.69 9.70 8.03
N ASN A 232 -8.99 10.81 7.80
CA ASN A 232 -7.55 10.83 7.48
C ASN A 232 -6.76 11.36 8.68
N ASP A 233 -5.88 10.55 9.28
CA ASP A 233 -4.89 10.97 10.27
C ASP A 233 -3.49 10.96 9.63
N LEU A 234 -2.90 12.15 9.45
CA LEU A 234 -1.63 12.37 8.77
C LEU A 234 -0.61 12.93 9.78
N LYS A 235 0.25 12.04 10.28
CA LYS A 235 1.38 12.37 11.17
C LYS A 235 2.63 12.50 10.31
N VAL A 236 2.88 13.70 9.79
CA VAL A 236 3.88 13.92 8.75
C VAL A 236 4.74 15.15 8.99
N THR A 237 6.07 15.03 8.93
CA THR A 237 6.98 16.18 9.11
C THR A 237 6.85 17.21 7.99
N ASP A 238 6.81 16.76 6.74
CA ASP A 238 6.66 17.60 5.56
C ASP A 238 5.54 17.05 4.67
N LEU A 239 4.60 17.90 4.30
CA LEU A 239 3.45 17.55 3.47
C LEU A 239 3.40 18.46 2.25
N ARG A 240 3.58 17.89 1.06
CA ARG A 240 3.35 18.56 -0.22
C ARG A 240 2.14 17.94 -0.91
N ASN A 241 1.07 18.70 -1.04
CA ASN A 241 -0.14 18.28 -1.74
C ASN A 241 -0.36 19.13 -2.99
N SER A 242 -0.14 18.55 -4.16
CA SER A 242 -0.51 19.14 -5.45
C SER A 242 -1.77 18.52 -6.05
N GLY A 243 -2.29 17.46 -5.43
CA GLY A 243 -3.54 16.81 -5.80
C GLY A 243 -4.66 17.07 -4.77
N ASN A 244 -5.38 16.02 -4.40
CA ASN A 244 -6.51 16.10 -3.49
C ASN A 244 -6.30 15.25 -2.24
N ILE A 245 -6.53 15.81 -1.06
CA ILE A 245 -6.68 15.09 0.20
C ILE A 245 -8.12 15.30 0.66
N LEU A 246 -8.91 14.23 0.63
CA LEU A 246 -10.36 14.26 0.79
C LEU A 246 -10.79 13.29 1.89
N SER A 247 -11.76 13.69 2.69
CA SER A 247 -12.35 12.84 3.72
C SER A 247 -13.84 13.13 3.87
N VAL A 248 -14.65 12.07 3.98
CA VAL A 248 -16.03 12.22 4.44
C VAL A 248 -16.05 12.42 5.96
N GLY A 249 -15.13 11.81 6.70
CA GLY A 249 -14.89 12.12 8.12
C GLY A 249 -13.86 13.25 8.31
N ASN A 250 -13.25 13.29 9.48
CA ASN A 250 -12.29 14.33 9.87
C ASN A 250 -10.94 14.20 9.13
N ILE A 251 -10.24 15.32 8.97
CA ILE A 251 -8.82 15.34 8.58
C ILE A 251 -7.99 15.90 9.74
N ASN A 252 -7.00 15.14 10.20
CA ASN A 252 -6.00 15.59 11.17
C ASN A 252 -4.62 15.60 10.52
N ILE A 253 -3.93 16.73 10.57
CA ILE A 253 -2.53 16.88 10.15
C ILE A 253 -1.74 17.30 11.39
N SER A 254 -0.79 16.49 11.82
CA SER A 254 -0.02 16.74 13.04
C SER A 254 1.45 16.36 12.89
N GLN A 255 2.27 16.81 13.85
CA GLN A 255 3.74 16.67 13.81
C GLN A 255 4.37 17.28 12.56
N ASN A 256 3.71 18.28 11.97
CA ASN A 256 4.13 18.87 10.71
C ASN A 256 4.97 20.12 10.95
N LYS A 257 5.99 20.29 10.12
CA LYS A 257 6.82 21.49 10.06
C LYS A 257 6.45 22.34 8.88
N ASN A 258 6.26 21.72 7.71
CA ASN A 258 5.88 22.44 6.50
C ASN A 258 4.73 21.74 5.79
N LEU A 259 3.64 22.47 5.62
CA LEU A 259 2.50 22.08 4.81
C LEU A 259 2.43 23.01 3.60
N ILE A 260 2.70 22.46 2.42
CA ILE A 260 2.48 23.15 1.14
C ILE A 260 1.30 22.45 0.45
N ASN A 261 0.14 23.09 0.49
CA ASN A 261 -1.05 22.66 -0.20
C ASN A 261 -1.27 23.52 -1.44
N SER A 262 -0.72 23.10 -2.58
CA SER A 262 -0.97 23.74 -3.87
C SER A 262 -2.23 23.21 -4.57
N GLY A 263 -2.72 22.04 -4.17
CA GLY A 263 -3.99 21.47 -4.57
C GLY A 263 -5.10 21.77 -3.55
N LYS A 264 -5.82 20.71 -3.17
CA LYS A 264 -7.02 20.79 -2.33
C LYS A 264 -6.96 19.85 -1.13
N ILE A 265 -7.33 20.37 0.04
CA ILE A 265 -7.64 19.60 1.24
C ILE A 265 -9.10 19.87 1.59
N GLN A 266 -9.93 18.82 1.63
CA GLN A 266 -11.34 18.95 1.97
C GLN A 266 -11.84 17.83 2.88
N SER A 267 -12.57 18.21 3.93
CA SER A 267 -13.34 17.32 4.79
C SER A 267 -14.82 17.69 4.74
N ASN A 268 -15.72 16.71 4.87
CA ASN A 268 -17.13 16.98 5.15
C ASN A 268 -17.37 17.26 6.65
N GLU A 269 -16.45 16.83 7.51
CA GLU A 269 -16.43 17.09 8.94
C GLU A 269 -15.28 18.05 9.27
N ASP A 270 -14.65 17.92 10.44
CA ASP A 270 -13.70 18.88 10.96
C ASP A 270 -12.28 18.65 10.42
N ILE A 271 -11.54 19.75 10.26
CA ILE A 271 -10.12 19.74 9.95
C ILE A 271 -9.32 20.32 11.13
N VAL A 272 -8.31 19.58 11.57
CA VAL A 272 -7.33 20.05 12.55
C VAL A 272 -5.94 20.00 11.93
N ILE A 273 -5.23 21.12 11.93
CA ILE A 273 -3.86 21.23 11.41
C ILE A 273 -2.96 21.81 12.49
N ASN A 274 -1.93 21.06 12.86
CA ASN A 274 -0.81 21.52 13.67
C ASN A 274 0.47 21.42 12.83
N SER A 275 0.95 22.57 12.37
CA SER A 275 2.12 22.69 11.49
C SER A 275 2.94 23.93 11.83
N GLU A 276 4.28 23.91 11.76
CA GLU A 276 5.07 25.14 11.97
C GLU A 276 4.79 26.20 10.88
N ASN A 277 4.70 25.81 9.61
CA ASN A 277 4.46 26.71 8.47
C ASN A 277 3.44 26.11 7.50
N ILE A 278 2.48 26.93 7.06
CA ILE A 278 1.44 26.52 6.13
C ILE A 278 1.37 27.50 4.96
N GLU A 279 1.52 26.96 3.75
CA GLU A 279 1.10 27.61 2.51
C GLU A 279 -0.11 26.87 1.95
N ASN A 280 -1.24 27.57 1.85
CA ASN A 280 -2.51 26.98 1.46
C ASN A 280 -3.10 27.65 0.21
N ASN A 281 -3.45 26.83 -0.78
CA ASN A 281 -4.33 27.20 -1.87
C ASN A 281 -5.79 26.92 -1.52
N GLU A 282 -6.22 25.66 -1.38
CA GLU A 282 -7.63 25.34 -1.11
C GLU A 282 -7.79 24.43 0.12
N LEU A 283 -8.43 24.97 1.16
CA LEU A 283 -8.81 24.26 2.38
C LEU A 283 -10.30 24.46 2.66
N ILE A 284 -11.05 23.35 2.76
CA ILE A 284 -12.50 23.37 3.01
C ILE A 284 -12.86 22.34 4.08
N GLY A 285 -13.50 22.76 5.16
CA GLY A 285 -13.96 21.87 6.23
C GLY A 285 -15.31 22.29 6.79
N ASN A 286 -15.88 21.47 7.66
CA ASN A 286 -16.98 21.88 8.52
C ASN A 286 -16.46 22.91 9.54
N LYS A 287 -15.77 22.46 10.59
CA LYS A 287 -14.92 23.34 11.40
C LYS A 287 -13.47 23.24 10.97
N ILE A 288 -12.74 24.34 11.07
CA ILE A 288 -11.31 24.39 10.78
C ILE A 288 -10.57 24.92 12.01
N ASN A 289 -9.62 24.14 12.51
CA ASN A 289 -8.73 24.52 13.61
C ASN A 289 -7.28 24.45 13.13
N ILE A 290 -6.62 25.60 13.04
CA ILE A 290 -5.22 25.70 12.61
C ILE A 290 -4.37 26.25 13.76
N THR A 291 -3.30 25.54 14.10
CA THR A 291 -2.24 26.04 14.98
C THR A 291 -0.93 26.04 14.19
N THR A 292 -0.31 27.21 14.05
CA THR A 292 0.92 27.37 13.28
C THR A 292 1.79 28.53 13.75
N ASN A 293 3.03 28.64 13.27
CA ASN A 293 3.78 29.88 13.39
C ASN A 293 3.39 30.83 12.25
N SER A 294 3.37 30.33 11.01
CA SER A 294 3.09 31.14 9.83
C SER A 294 2.04 30.49 8.95
N LEU A 295 0.96 31.23 8.65
CA LEU A 295 -0.06 30.85 7.69
C LEU A 295 -0.09 31.83 6.53
N LYS A 296 0.14 31.32 5.32
CA LYS A 296 -0.12 32.03 4.06
C LYS A 296 -1.31 31.39 3.34
N ASN A 297 -2.42 32.11 3.28
CA ASN A 297 -3.59 31.71 2.49
C ASN A 297 -3.58 32.41 1.13
N ASN A 298 -3.20 31.67 0.09
CA ASN A 298 -3.10 32.17 -1.27
C ASN A 298 -4.47 32.29 -1.96
N SER A 299 -5.37 31.30 -1.78
CA SER A 299 -6.64 31.27 -2.52
C SER A 299 -7.88 31.17 -1.62
N LYS A 300 -8.07 30.09 -0.85
CA LYS A 300 -9.21 30.00 0.06
C LYS A 300 -9.04 29.06 1.25
N ILE A 301 -9.59 29.52 2.37
CA ILE A 301 -9.95 28.74 3.57
C ILE A 301 -11.45 28.94 3.77
N VAL A 302 -12.24 27.86 3.76
CA VAL A 302 -13.69 27.90 3.92
C VAL A 302 -14.13 26.95 5.02
N ALA A 303 -14.60 27.49 6.13
CA ALA A 303 -15.29 26.74 7.18
C ALA A 303 -16.82 26.85 6.98
N LYS A 304 -17.51 25.70 6.94
CA LYS A 304 -18.99 25.64 6.90
C LYS A 304 -19.65 25.73 8.27
N ALA A 305 -18.84 25.84 9.32
CA ALA A 305 -19.19 26.15 10.70
C ALA A 305 -18.15 27.14 11.21
N ASP A 306 -17.49 26.88 12.35
CA ASP A 306 -16.51 27.79 12.94
C ASP A 306 -15.09 27.62 12.35
N ASN A 307 -14.38 28.75 12.22
CA ASN A 307 -12.97 28.80 11.89
C ASN A 307 -12.18 29.34 13.09
N SER A 308 -11.12 28.63 13.50
CA SER A 308 -10.19 29.04 14.55
C SER A 308 -8.75 28.93 14.06
N ILE A 309 -8.04 30.05 14.03
CA ILE A 309 -6.66 30.13 13.59
C ILE A 309 -5.83 30.75 14.71
N THR A 310 -4.87 29.97 15.22
CA THR A 310 -3.81 30.45 16.11
C THR A 310 -2.50 30.48 15.33
N ALA A 311 -1.97 31.68 15.06
CA ALA A 311 -0.71 31.87 14.34
C ALA A 311 0.13 33.01 14.95
N LYS A 312 1.44 33.05 14.65
CA LYS A 312 2.20 34.30 14.86
C LYS A 312 1.92 35.23 13.70
N ASP A 313 2.17 34.76 12.49
CA ASP A 313 1.96 35.48 11.25
C ASP A 313 0.81 34.89 10.44
N LEU A 314 -0.13 35.74 10.03
CA LEU A 314 -1.17 35.40 9.06
C LEU A 314 -1.09 36.36 7.87
N VAL A 315 -0.78 35.82 6.70
CA VAL A 315 -0.85 36.50 5.41
C VAL A 315 -2.04 35.95 4.63
N ASN A 316 -3.10 36.75 4.50
CA ASN A 316 -4.28 36.40 3.72
C ASN A 316 -4.32 37.19 2.41
N ILE A 317 -4.14 36.49 1.29
CA ILE A 317 -4.24 37.06 -0.07
C ILE A 317 -5.57 36.65 -0.70
N GLY A 318 -6.08 35.47 -0.34
CA GLY A 318 -7.32 34.90 -0.84
C GLY A 318 -8.55 35.17 0.03
N ASN A 319 -9.49 34.23 -0.01
CA ASN A 319 -10.73 34.26 0.76
C ASN A 319 -10.63 33.39 2.01
N LEU A 320 -10.75 33.98 3.18
CA LEU A 320 -10.85 33.30 4.46
C LEU A 320 -12.29 33.53 4.97
N TYR A 321 -13.14 32.52 4.80
CA TYR A 321 -14.57 32.64 5.04
C TYR A 321 -15.08 31.58 6.02
N SER A 322 -15.99 32.00 6.89
CA SER A 322 -16.69 31.15 7.84
C SER A 322 -18.18 31.45 7.83
N THR A 323 -19.04 30.43 7.79
CA THR A 323 -20.49 30.63 8.02
C THR A 323 -20.80 30.74 9.51
N GLY A 324 -19.92 30.25 10.38
CA GLY A 324 -19.99 30.43 11.82
C GLY A 324 -19.10 31.58 12.27
N LYS A 325 -18.42 31.39 13.40
CA LYS A 325 -17.44 32.34 13.94
C LYS A 325 -16.13 32.26 13.17
N ASN A 326 -15.39 33.36 13.21
CA ASN A 326 -14.03 33.42 12.70
C ASN A 326 -13.12 34.00 13.78
N ASP A 327 -12.44 33.11 14.48
CA ASP A 327 -11.57 33.40 15.61
C ASP A 327 -10.11 33.39 15.16
N LEU A 328 -9.52 34.58 15.02
CA LEU A 328 -8.14 34.78 14.63
C LEU A 328 -7.31 35.23 15.84
N LYS A 329 -6.57 34.29 16.43
CA LYS A 329 -5.58 34.55 17.48
C LYS A 329 -4.20 34.68 16.84
N VAL A 330 -3.90 35.87 16.34
CA VAL A 330 -2.72 36.14 15.50
C VAL A 330 -1.93 37.34 16.01
N THR A 331 -0.59 37.27 15.99
CA THR A 331 0.25 38.42 16.42
C THR A 331 0.35 39.48 15.32
N ASP A 332 0.65 39.04 14.11
CA ASP A 332 0.79 39.87 12.91
C ASP A 332 -0.19 39.39 11.84
N LEU A 333 -1.04 40.31 11.35
CA LEU A 333 -2.05 40.04 10.34
C LEU A 333 -1.86 40.98 9.16
N ARG A 334 -1.55 40.41 7.99
CA ARG A 334 -1.54 41.12 6.70
C ARG A 334 -2.65 40.57 5.82
N ASN A 335 -3.66 41.38 5.56
CA ASN A 335 -4.77 41.04 4.68
C ASN A 335 -4.77 41.90 3.42
N SER A 336 -4.69 41.26 2.27
CA SER A 336 -4.95 41.87 0.95
C SER A 336 -6.11 41.21 0.21
N GLY A 337 -6.76 40.21 0.84
CA GLY A 337 -7.91 39.48 0.30
C GLY A 337 -9.18 39.74 1.10
N ASN A 338 -10.00 38.71 1.26
CA ASN A 338 -11.22 38.75 2.07
C ASN A 338 -11.05 37.92 3.33
N ILE A 339 -11.36 38.49 4.48
CA ILE A 339 -11.60 37.78 5.74
C ILE A 339 -13.05 38.05 6.06
N LEU A 340 -13.89 37.02 6.15
CA LEU A 340 -15.34 37.19 6.25
C LEU A 340 -15.91 36.17 7.22
N SER A 341 -16.96 36.56 7.93
CA SER A 341 -17.78 35.64 8.74
C SER A 341 -19.24 36.04 8.67
N VAL A 342 -20.14 35.06 8.70
CA VAL A 342 -21.57 35.31 8.95
C VAL A 342 -21.82 35.46 10.45
N GLY A 343 -21.14 34.65 11.28
CA GLY A 343 -21.09 34.83 12.72
C GLY A 343 -20.06 35.88 13.16
N ASN A 344 -19.70 35.86 14.43
CA ASN A 344 -18.76 36.83 15.00
C ASN A 344 -17.37 36.70 14.39
N MET A 345 -16.76 37.85 14.10
CA MET A 345 -15.34 37.95 13.78
C MET A 345 -14.58 38.42 15.01
N ASN A 346 -13.63 37.62 15.49
CA ASN A 346 -12.78 37.95 16.62
C ASN A 346 -11.32 37.95 16.18
N ILE A 347 -10.66 39.11 16.26
CA ILE A 347 -9.22 39.24 16.00
C ILE A 347 -8.55 39.61 17.32
N ASN A 348 -7.86 38.64 17.92
CA ASN A 348 -7.32 38.75 19.28
C ASN A 348 -5.80 38.54 19.29
N GLN A 349 -5.12 39.13 20.28
CA GLN A 349 -3.66 39.10 20.45
C GLN A 349 -2.86 39.75 19.31
N ASN A 350 -3.54 40.45 18.41
CA ASN A 350 -2.91 41.17 17.32
C ASN A 350 -2.18 42.42 17.83
N LYS A 351 -0.93 42.56 17.38
CA LYS A 351 -0.09 43.74 17.60
C LYS A 351 0.01 44.59 16.35
N ASN A 352 0.04 43.96 15.18
CA ASN A 352 0.10 44.66 13.89
C ASN A 352 -0.96 44.10 12.93
N LEU A 353 -1.88 44.97 12.52
CA LEU A 353 -2.89 44.68 11.51
C LEU A 353 -2.66 45.61 10.31
N ILE A 354 -2.32 45.02 9.16
CA ILE A 354 -2.28 45.71 7.88
C ILE A 354 -3.40 45.15 7.02
N ASN A 355 -4.38 45.99 6.68
CA ASN A 355 -5.50 45.60 5.83
C ASN A 355 -5.56 46.50 4.59
N SER A 356 -5.34 45.91 3.42
CA SER A 356 -5.65 46.50 2.11
C SER A 356 -6.80 45.79 1.38
N GLY A 357 -7.36 44.74 2.00
CA GLY A 357 -8.51 44.00 1.51
C GLY A 357 -9.79 44.27 2.31
N LYS A 358 -10.68 43.28 2.34
CA LYS A 358 -11.93 43.31 3.11
C LYS A 358 -11.81 42.45 4.36
N ILE A 359 -12.26 43.00 5.48
CA ILE A 359 -12.48 42.33 6.77
C ILE A 359 -13.94 42.56 7.13
#